data_AF-A0AAD9NML9-F1
#
_entry.id   AF-A0AAD9NML9-F1
#
_cell.length_a   1.000
_cell.length_b   1.000
_cell.length_c   1.000
_cell.angle_alpha   90.00
_cell.angle_beta   90.00
_cell.angle_gamma   90.00
#
_symmetry.space_group_name_H-M   'P 1'
#
loop_
_entity.id
_entity.type
_entity.pdbx_description
1 polymer ?
#
loop_
_entity_poly.entity_id
_entity_poly.type
_entity_poly.pdbx_seq_one_letter_code
_entity_poly.pdbx_strand_id
1 'polypeptide(L)'
;MYVDHTLEMWMFFDVYGSTQAIRTCGIVDTVISPTPPPPSIERQLARLELPSEPSEPVVLHDPDECKVCMERRVDCVLTPCGHVVLCYECAFEIKTNGQNCPICRSQIGFVTKMYRA
;
A
#
# COMPACT_ATOMS: atom_id res chain seq x y z
N MET A 1 1.04 24.37 2.70
CA MET A 1 0.98 22.89 2.53
C MET A 1 2.15 22.32 3.30
N TYR A 2 1.86 21.57 4.37
CA TYR A 2 2.89 20.92 5.18
C TYR A 2 3.06 19.51 4.62
N VAL A 3 4.24 19.21 4.07
CA VAL A 3 4.59 17.87 3.60
C VAL A 3 5.39 17.22 4.72
N ASP A 4 4.91 16.09 5.22
CA ASP A 4 5.54 15.41 6.34
C ASP A 4 6.82 14.71 5.87
N HIS A 5 7.97 15.13 6.39
CA HIS A 5 9.30 14.63 6.03
C HIS A 5 9.72 13.41 6.89
N THR A 6 8.80 12.85 7.65
CA THR A 6 9.07 11.74 8.59
C THR A 6 8.93 10.36 7.97
N LEU A 7 8.51 10.27 6.70
CA LEU A 7 8.41 9.01 5.96
C LEU A 7 9.67 8.79 5.11
N GLU A 8 10.33 7.65 5.31
CA GLU A 8 11.46 7.23 4.47
C GLU A 8 10.99 6.96 3.04
N MET A 9 11.48 7.77 2.10
CA MET A 9 11.15 7.63 0.68
C MET A 9 12.03 6.55 0.07
N TRP A 10 11.47 5.37 -0.15
CA TRP A 10 12.19 4.25 -0.75
C TRP A 10 12.39 4.49 -2.26
N MET A 11 13.64 4.47 -2.71
CA MET A 11 13.95 4.37 -4.15
C MET A 11 13.62 2.94 -4.61
N PHE A 12 12.58 2.81 -5.43
CA PHE A 12 12.22 1.53 -6.05
C PHE A 12 12.96 1.41 -7.39
N PHE A 13 13.97 0.56 -7.46
CA PHE A 13 14.70 0.28 -8.71
C PHE A 13 14.21 -1.04 -9.30
N ASP A 14 13.55 -0.98 -10.46
CA ASP A 14 13.14 -2.17 -11.19
C ASP A 14 14.35 -2.72 -11.96
N VAL A 15 15.00 -3.75 -11.42
CA VAL A 15 16.19 -4.36 -12.04
C VAL A 15 15.74 -5.40 -13.06
N TYR A 16 15.23 -4.95 -14.21
CA TYR A 16 15.12 -5.81 -15.37
C TYR A 16 16.51 -5.98 -16.04
N GLY A 17 17.19 -7.07 -15.66
CA GLY A 17 17.95 -7.93 -16.57
C GLY A 17 19.19 -7.40 -17.32
N SER A 18 19.62 -6.15 -17.18
CA SER A 18 20.91 -5.71 -17.74
C SER A 18 21.64 -4.61 -16.94
N THR A 19 21.15 -4.26 -15.76
CA THR A 19 21.80 -3.26 -14.91
C THR A 19 23.04 -3.87 -14.24
N GLN A 20 24.24 -3.55 -14.74
CA GLN A 20 25.49 -4.11 -14.19
C GLN A 20 26.10 -3.25 -13.07
N ALA A 21 25.76 -1.95 -12.98
CA ALA A 21 26.15 -1.08 -11.86
C ALA A 21 25.28 0.18 -11.79
N ILE A 22 25.08 0.70 -10.57
CA ILE A 22 24.45 2.01 -10.31
C ILE A 22 25.46 2.87 -9.58
N ARG A 23 25.67 4.11 -10.05
CA ARG A 23 26.58 5.09 -9.44
C ARG A 23 25.75 6.28 -8.97
N THR A 24 25.73 6.54 -7.67
CA THR A 24 25.04 7.68 -7.09
C THR A 24 25.83 8.96 -7.38
N CYS A 25 25.29 9.86 -8.21
CA CYS A 25 25.87 11.18 -8.46
C CYS A 25 25.16 12.21 -7.57
N GLY A 26 25.68 12.40 -6.35
CA GLY A 26 25.21 13.40 -5.40
C GLY A 26 25.59 13.02 -3.98
N ILE A 27 26.42 13.83 -3.34
CA ILE A 27 26.83 13.66 -1.94
C ILE A 27 25.72 14.27 -1.09
N VAL A 28 25.07 13.44 -0.27
CA VAL A 28 24.38 13.92 0.93
C VAL A 28 25.34 13.70 2.08
N ASP A 29 25.73 14.78 2.76
CA ASP A 29 26.49 14.72 4.02
C ASP A 29 25.60 14.10 5.10
N THR A 30 25.44 12.78 5.06
CA THR A 30 24.85 12.04 6.17
C THR A 30 25.98 11.69 7.11
N VAL A 31 26.11 12.51 8.16
CA VAL A 31 26.79 12.15 9.39
C VAL A 31 26.33 10.74 9.77
N ILE A 32 27.21 9.76 9.64
CA ILE A 32 27.00 8.40 10.13
C ILE A 32 27.01 8.52 11.65
N SER A 33 25.83 8.72 12.24
CA SER A 33 25.65 8.51 13.67
C SER A 33 25.89 7.02 13.93
N PRO A 34 26.72 6.66 14.93
CA PRO A 34 26.94 5.26 15.25
C PRO A 34 25.61 4.64 15.67
N THR A 35 25.17 3.64 14.92
CA THR A 35 24.04 2.80 15.28
C THR A 35 24.25 2.27 16.71
N PRO A 36 23.23 2.34 17.59
CA PRO A 36 23.33 1.69 18.89
C PRO A 36 23.58 0.19 18.69
N PRO A 37 24.38 -0.47 19.55
CA PRO A 37 24.62 -1.90 19.45
C PRO A 37 23.28 -2.65 19.53
N PRO A 38 23.14 -3.79 18.83
CA PRO A 38 21.93 -4.59 18.90
C PRO A 38 21.66 -4.95 20.38
N PRO A 39 20.39 -4.90 20.83
CA PRO A 39 20.07 -5.27 22.20
C PRO A 39 20.52 -6.72 22.44
N SER A 40 21.33 -6.93 23.49
CA SER A 40 21.77 -8.26 23.90
C SER A 40 20.56 -9.19 24.06
N ILE A 41 20.61 -10.30 23.32
CA ILE A 41 19.57 -11.33 23.17
C ILE A 41 19.05 -11.86 24.53
N GLU A 42 19.81 -11.71 25.61
CA GLU A 42 19.45 -12.20 26.94
C GLU A 42 18.30 -11.44 27.62
N ARG A 43 18.01 -10.17 27.28
CA ARG A 43 16.90 -9.42 27.93
C ARG A 43 15.52 -9.71 27.34
N GLN A 44 15.43 -10.37 26.19
CA GLN A 44 14.15 -10.71 25.57
C GLN A 44 13.56 -12.05 26.07
N LEU A 45 14.33 -12.87 26.77
CA LEU A 45 13.85 -14.14 27.33
C LEU A 45 12.85 -13.97 28.50
N ALA A 46 12.71 -12.76 29.05
CA ALA A 46 11.75 -12.48 30.12
C ALA A 46 10.36 -12.06 29.62
N ARG A 47 10.15 -11.87 28.30
CA ARG A 47 8.84 -11.56 27.70
C ARG A 47 8.50 -12.51 26.55
N LEU A 48 8.90 -13.77 26.68
CA LEU A 48 8.23 -14.85 25.97
C LEU A 48 7.25 -15.50 26.95
N GLU A 49 6.27 -14.73 27.39
CA GLU A 49 4.97 -15.33 27.66
C GLU A 49 4.42 -15.70 26.29
N LEU A 50 4.66 -16.97 25.94
CA LEU A 50 4.08 -17.63 24.80
C LEU A 50 2.57 -17.40 24.88
N PRO A 51 1.93 -16.71 23.92
CA PRO A 51 0.48 -16.69 23.87
C PRO A 51 0.01 -18.13 23.69
N SER A 52 -0.55 -18.67 24.76
CA SER A 52 -1.24 -19.93 24.77
C SER A 52 -2.46 -19.83 23.86
N GLU A 53 -2.58 -20.83 22.99
CA GLU A 53 -3.75 -21.23 22.22
C GLU A 53 -4.06 -20.54 20.87
N PRO A 54 -4.31 -21.33 19.81
CA PRO A 54 -4.60 -20.86 18.47
C PRO A 54 -6.10 -20.62 18.29
N SER A 55 -6.51 -19.42 17.86
CA SER A 55 -7.70 -19.22 17.02
C SER A 55 -8.08 -17.73 16.90
N GLU A 56 -7.36 -16.98 16.08
CA GLU A 56 -8.07 -16.03 15.23
C GLU A 56 -7.78 -16.44 13.80
N PRO A 57 -8.79 -16.75 12.97
CA PRO A 57 -8.54 -16.98 11.56
C PRO A 57 -7.90 -15.69 11.03
N VAL A 58 -6.67 -15.79 10.52
CA VAL A 58 -6.04 -14.69 9.81
C VAL A 58 -6.96 -14.41 8.62
N VAL A 59 -7.76 -13.35 8.71
CA VAL A 59 -8.70 -12.99 7.64
C VAL A 59 -7.87 -12.50 6.48
N LEU A 60 -7.58 -13.41 5.55
CA LEU A 60 -6.93 -13.08 4.29
C LEU A 60 -7.96 -12.30 3.45
N HIS A 61 -7.91 -10.97 3.51
CA HIS A 61 -8.74 -10.13 2.67
C HIS A 61 -8.37 -10.35 1.20
N ASP A 62 -9.35 -10.78 0.40
CA ASP A 62 -9.15 -10.95 -1.04
C ASP A 62 -8.86 -9.58 -1.69
N PRO A 63 -7.69 -9.39 -2.33
CA PRO A 63 -7.36 -8.13 -2.99
C PRO A 63 -8.32 -7.81 -4.14
N ASP A 64 -8.99 -8.82 -4.72
CA ASP A 64 -9.95 -8.65 -5.80
C ASP A 64 -11.38 -8.37 -5.32
N GLU A 65 -11.63 -8.22 -4.03
CA GLU A 65 -12.95 -7.90 -3.50
C GLU A 65 -13.21 -6.39 -3.41
N CYS A 66 -14.40 -5.96 -3.85
CA CYS A 66 -14.85 -4.57 -3.74
C CYS A 66 -14.87 -4.11 -2.28
N LYS A 67 -14.11 -3.05 -1.97
CA LYS A 67 -13.96 -2.55 -0.60
C LYS A 67 -15.16 -1.77 -0.05
N VAL A 68 -16.23 -1.64 -0.84
CA VAL A 68 -17.48 -0.97 -0.42
C VAL A 68 -18.57 -2.00 -0.10
N CYS A 69 -18.87 -2.92 -1.02
CA CYS A 69 -19.93 -3.91 -0.80
C CYS A 69 -19.42 -5.22 -0.20
N MET A 70 -18.13 -5.53 -0.30
CA MET A 70 -17.52 -6.80 0.15
C MET A 70 -18.21 -8.06 -0.41
N GLU A 71 -18.89 -7.93 -1.55
CA GLU A 71 -19.73 -8.99 -2.14
C GLU A 71 -19.29 -9.30 -3.58
N ARG A 72 -19.01 -8.25 -4.35
CA ARG A 72 -18.59 -8.34 -5.76
C ARG A 72 -17.10 -8.18 -5.89
N ARG A 73 -16.55 -8.78 -6.94
CA ARG A 73 -15.16 -8.54 -7.34
C ARG A 73 -14.98 -7.12 -7.87
N VAL A 74 -13.79 -6.58 -7.69
CA VAL A 74 -13.32 -5.37 -8.36
C VAL A 74 -13.31 -5.63 -9.86
N ASP A 75 -14.03 -4.80 -10.61
CA ASP A 75 -14.22 -4.93 -12.07
C ASP A 75 -14.27 -3.58 -12.80
N CYS A 76 -13.79 -2.50 -12.17
CA CYS A 76 -13.73 -1.19 -12.81
C CYS A 76 -12.52 -0.36 -12.40
N VAL A 77 -12.19 0.61 -13.25
CA VAL A 77 -11.13 1.61 -13.04
C VAL A 77 -11.76 2.99 -12.90
N LEU A 78 -11.34 3.75 -11.89
CA LEU A 78 -11.79 5.12 -11.66
C LEU A 78 -10.91 6.11 -12.44
N THR A 79 -11.48 6.86 -13.39
CA THR A 79 -10.72 7.84 -14.19
C THR A 79 -10.95 9.26 -13.66
N PRO A 80 -9.93 10.12 -13.51
CA PRO A 80 -8.56 10.00 -14.02
C PRO A 80 -7.52 9.35 -13.08
N CYS A 81 -7.88 8.99 -11.85
CA CYS A 81 -6.87 8.58 -10.87
C CYS A 81 -6.33 7.15 -11.06
N GLY A 82 -6.99 6.30 -11.83
CA GLY A 82 -6.53 4.95 -12.15
C GLY A 82 -6.72 3.90 -11.04
N HIS A 83 -7.34 4.23 -9.91
CA HIS A 83 -7.50 3.28 -8.80
C HIS A 83 -8.54 2.19 -9.12
N VAL A 84 -8.18 0.95 -8.81
CA VAL A 84 -8.94 -0.28 -9.11
C VAL A 84 -9.29 -0.96 -7.78
N VAL A 85 -10.35 -0.48 -7.13
CA VAL A 85 -10.72 -0.89 -5.75
C VAL A 85 -12.21 -1.21 -5.58
N LEU A 86 -13.04 -0.89 -6.57
CA LEU A 86 -14.49 -1.00 -6.51
C LEU A 86 -15.02 -1.93 -7.60
N CYS A 87 -16.16 -2.54 -7.33
CA CYS A 87 -17.01 -3.05 -8.41
C CYS A 87 -17.71 -1.90 -9.15
N TYR A 88 -18.15 -2.15 -10.38
CA TYR A 88 -18.75 -1.18 -11.28
C TYR A 88 -20.00 -0.51 -10.67
N GLU A 89 -20.87 -1.29 -10.03
CA GLU A 89 -22.09 -0.77 -9.38
C GLU A 89 -21.74 0.24 -8.27
N CYS A 90 -20.84 -0.12 -7.36
CA CYS A 90 -20.43 0.79 -6.27
C CYS A 90 -19.69 2.02 -6.81
N ALA A 91 -18.85 1.86 -7.83
CA ALA A 91 -18.17 2.98 -8.46
C ALA A 91 -19.15 3.94 -9.14
N PHE A 92 -20.20 3.41 -9.77
CA PHE A 92 -21.24 4.21 -10.41
C PHE A 92 -22.04 4.99 -9.37
N GLU A 93 -22.47 4.36 -8.28
CA GLU A 93 -23.17 5.02 -7.18
C GLU A 93 -22.35 6.15 -6.53
N ILE A 94 -21.06 5.89 -6.25
CA ILE A 94 -20.15 6.91 -5.69
C ILE A 94 -20.03 8.09 -6.67
N LYS A 95 -19.88 7.81 -7.97
CA LYS A 95 -19.85 8.85 -9.00
C LYS A 95 -21.16 9.64 -9.05
N THR A 96 -22.32 8.99 -9.04
CA THR A 96 -23.64 9.67 -9.11
C THR A 96 -23.90 10.52 -7.87
N ASN A 97 -23.40 10.09 -6.71
CA ASN A 97 -23.50 10.84 -5.47
C ASN A 97 -22.47 12.00 -5.37
N GLY A 98 -21.65 12.21 -6.41
CA GLY A 98 -20.65 13.26 -6.46
C GLY A 98 -19.48 13.05 -5.49
N GLN A 99 -19.28 11.81 -5.03
CA GLN A 99 -18.20 11.45 -4.12
C GLN A 99 -16.90 11.17 -4.87
N ASN A 100 -15.80 11.24 -4.13
CA ASN A 100 -14.45 11.10 -4.67
C ASN A 100 -13.93 9.67 -4.54
N CYS A 101 -12.83 9.37 -5.25
CA CYS A 101 -12.14 8.09 -5.13
C CYS A 101 -11.77 7.79 -3.65
N PRO A 102 -12.06 6.60 -3.12
CA PRO A 102 -11.79 6.26 -1.72
C PRO A 102 -10.29 6.15 -1.39
N ILE A 103 -9.42 6.01 -2.40
CA ILE A 103 -7.97 5.89 -2.21
C ILE A 103 -7.30 7.27 -2.19
N CYS A 104 -7.45 8.03 -3.27
CA CYS A 104 -6.71 9.27 -3.47
C CYS A 104 -7.55 10.54 -3.36
N ARG A 105 -8.86 10.41 -3.10
CA ARG A 105 -9.82 11.52 -2.99
C ARG A 105 -9.92 12.41 -4.24
N SER A 106 -9.41 11.97 -5.39
CA SER A 106 -9.63 12.65 -6.67
C SER A 106 -11.08 12.49 -7.13
N GLN A 107 -11.61 13.50 -7.81
CA GLN A 107 -12.95 13.45 -8.39
C GLN A 107 -13.03 12.36 -9.47
N ILE A 108 -14.12 11.59 -9.46
CA ILE A 108 -14.35 10.52 -10.43
C ILE A 108 -15.04 11.12 -11.67
N GLY A 109 -14.29 11.24 -12.77
CA GLY A 109 -14.83 11.71 -14.05
C GLY A 109 -15.70 10.65 -14.73
N PHE A 110 -15.16 9.44 -14.89
CA PHE A 110 -15.91 8.30 -15.41
C PHE A 110 -15.37 6.96 -14.90
N VAL A 111 -16.25 5.96 -14.96
CA VAL A 111 -16.00 4.60 -14.50
C VAL A 111 -15.87 3.72 -15.74
N THR A 112 -14.74 3.06 -15.90
CA THR A 112 -14.48 2.17 -17.04
C THR A 112 -14.50 0.73 -16.54
N LYS A 113 -15.36 -0.11 -17.12
CA LYS A 113 -15.43 -1.53 -16.80
C LYS A 113 -14.22 -2.26 -17.36
N MET A 114 -13.60 -3.12 -16.55
CA MET A 114 -12.46 -3.94 -16.95
C MET A 114 -12.88 -5.41 -17.06
N TYR A 115 -12.33 -6.10 -18.06
CA TYR A 115 -12.59 -7.52 -18.32
C TYR A 115 -11.29 -8.29 -18.14
N ARG A 116 -11.34 -9.34 -17.33
CA ARG A 116 -10.23 -10.28 -17.14
C ARG A 116 -10.40 -11.45 -18.11
N ALA A 117 -9.30 -11.89 -18.73
CA ALA A 117 -9.25 -13.01 -19.67
C ALA A 117 -9.14 -14.36 -18.94
#